data_AF-A0A7J3D2S7-F1
#
_entry.id   AF-A0A7J3D2S7-F1
#
_cell.length_a   1.000
_cell.length_b   1.000
_cell.length_c   1.000
_cell.angle_alpha   90.00
_cell.angle_beta   90.00
_cell.angle_gamma   90.00
#
_symmetry.space_group_name_H-M   'P 1'
#
loop_
_entity.id
_entity.type
_entity.pdbx_description
1 polymer ?
#
loop_
_entity_poly.entity_id
_entity_poly.type
_entity_poly.pdbx_seq_one_letter_code
_entity_poly.pdbx_strand_id
1 'polypeptide(L)'
;MTIDDIARELGDELVVLDGVPYLLFLPDVPYETLERFVREMVAKIPRLVLGISDELPPPADIERVRLVSKLLDELGSRQGPN
;
A
#
# COMPACT_ATOMS: atom_id res chain seq x y z
N MET A 1 -13.33 3.45 6.99
CA MET A 1 -13.26 2.02 6.65
C MET A 1 -11.89 1.51 7.04
N THR A 2 -11.82 0.36 7.69
CA THR A 2 -10.57 -0.35 7.93
C THR A 2 -10.20 -1.20 6.71
N ILE A 3 -8.95 -1.69 6.64
CA ILE A 3 -8.53 -2.65 5.61
C ILE A 3 -9.38 -3.93 5.69
N ASP A 4 -9.78 -4.34 6.88
CA ASP A 4 -10.62 -5.52 7.10
C ASP A 4 -12.04 -5.34 6.57
N ASP A 5 -12.62 -4.13 6.73
CA ASP A 5 -13.92 -3.79 6.15
C ASP A 5 -13.86 -3.83 4.61
N ILE A 6 -12.80 -3.25 4.03
CA ILE A 6 -12.56 -3.25 2.58
C ILE A 6 -12.43 -4.68 2.05
N ALA A 7 -11.60 -5.51 2.68
CA ALA A 7 -11.40 -6.90 2.26
C ALA A 7 -12.70 -7.72 2.32
N ARG A 8 -13.52 -7.51 3.36
CA ARG A 8 -14.80 -8.21 3.52
C ARG A 8 -15.84 -7.80 2.46
N GLU A 9 -15.92 -6.51 2.12
CA GLU A 9 -16.93 -6.01 1.19
C GLU A 9 -16.63 -6.33 -0.28
N LEU A 10 -15.34 -6.46 -0.64
CA LEU A 10 -14.92 -6.58 -2.04
C LEU A 10 -14.84 -8.01 -2.59
N GLY A 11 -14.67 -9.03 -1.73
CA GLY A 11 -14.57 -10.43 -2.15
C GLY A 11 -13.38 -10.74 -3.08
N ASP A 12 -13.41 -11.91 -3.73
CA ASP A 12 -12.29 -12.43 -4.55
C ASP A 12 -12.23 -11.85 -5.99
N GLU A 13 -13.27 -11.13 -6.41
CA GLU A 13 -13.42 -10.67 -7.80
C GLU A 13 -12.82 -9.28 -8.06
N LEU A 14 -12.60 -8.46 -7.03
CA LEU A 14 -12.18 -7.07 -7.20
C LEU A 14 -10.65 -6.87 -7.07
N VAL A 15 -10.10 -6.03 -7.95
CA VAL A 15 -8.76 -5.48 -7.82
C VAL A 15 -8.87 -4.17 -7.04
N VAL A 16 -8.31 -4.09 -5.84
CA VAL A 16 -8.15 -2.78 -5.17
C VAL A 16 -7.09 -2.02 -5.95
N LEU A 17 -7.43 -0.87 -6.52
CA LEU A 17 -6.57 -0.10 -7.41
C LEU A 17 -5.69 0.92 -6.67
N ASP A 18 -6.10 1.31 -5.48
CA ASP A 18 -5.46 2.39 -4.74
C ASP A 18 -5.76 2.31 -3.24
N GLY A 19 -4.88 2.82 -2.39
CA GLY A 19 -5.18 2.82 -0.96
C GLY A 19 -4.14 3.33 0.03
N VAL A 20 -2.93 3.76 -0.37
CA VAL A 20 -2.01 4.36 0.61
C VAL A 20 -2.40 5.82 0.85
N PRO A 21 -2.77 6.22 2.09
CA PRO A 21 -3.10 7.61 2.38
C PRO A 21 -1.87 8.51 2.19
N TYR A 22 -2.06 9.68 1.56
CA TYR A 22 -0.94 10.61 1.29
C TYR A 22 -0.21 11.04 2.56
N LEU A 23 -0.91 11.07 3.71
CA LEU A 23 -0.34 11.43 5.01
C LEU A 23 0.87 10.56 5.36
N LEU A 24 0.89 9.29 4.93
CA LEU A 24 2.01 8.39 5.18
C LEU A 24 3.28 8.75 4.40
N PHE A 25 3.18 9.68 3.43
CA PHE A 25 4.31 10.21 2.67
C PHE A 25 4.88 11.51 3.26
N LEU A 26 4.27 12.07 4.31
CA LEU A 26 4.77 13.28 4.97
C LEU A 26 6.01 12.99 5.84
N PRO A 27 6.97 13.92 5.91
CA PRO A 27 8.28 13.69 6.55
C PRO A 27 8.20 13.46 8.07
N ASP A 28 7.15 13.96 8.71
CA ASP A 28 6.90 13.86 10.15
C ASP A 28 6.28 12.52 10.58
N VAL A 29 5.77 11.72 9.64
CA VAL A 29 5.21 10.39 9.94
C VAL A 29 6.33 9.35 10.01
N PRO A 30 6.42 8.45 11.00
CA PRO A 30 7.48 7.43 11.02
C PRO A 30 7.45 6.50 9.80
N TYR A 31 8.62 6.16 9.25
CA TYR A 31 8.78 5.26 8.09
C TYR A 31 8.12 3.89 8.30
N GLU A 32 8.21 3.38 9.53
CA GLU A 32 7.64 2.10 9.95
C GLU A 32 6.11 2.08 9.84
N THR A 33 5.47 3.25 9.92
CA THR A 33 4.01 3.37 9.77
C THR A 33 3.60 3.07 8.34
N LEU A 34 4.32 3.64 7.37
CA LEU A 34 4.12 3.35 5.95
C LEU A 34 4.42 1.89 5.64
N GLU A 35 5.56 1.37 6.11
CA GLU A 35 5.95 -0.02 5.88
C GLU A 35 4.90 -1.00 6.41
N ARG A 36 4.46 -0.83 7.66
CA ARG A 36 3.43 -1.69 8.27
C ARG A 36 2.14 -1.66 7.45
N PHE A 37 1.70 -0.46 7.06
CA PHE A 37 0.48 -0.29 6.26
C PHE A 37 0.56 -1.04 4.92
N VAL A 38 1.67 -0.86 4.18
CA VAL A 38 1.90 -1.53 2.89
C VAL A 38 1.91 -3.05 3.06
N ARG A 39 2.60 -3.57 4.09
CA ARG A 39 2.65 -5.02 4.37
C ARG A 39 1.26 -5.58 4.70
N GLU A 40 0.46 -4.87 5.50
CA GLU A 40 -0.90 -5.29 5.84
C GLU A 40 -1.82 -5.31 4.61
N MET A 41 -1.75 -4.29 3.75
CA MET A 41 -2.51 -4.22 2.49
C MET A 41 -2.21 -5.42 1.59
N VAL A 42 -0.92 -5.69 1.34
CA VAL A 42 -0.48 -6.81 0.47
C VAL A 42 -0.86 -8.17 1.07
N ALA A 43 -0.83 -8.31 2.40
CA ALA A 43 -1.19 -9.57 3.06
C ALA A 43 -2.71 -9.84 3.06
N LYS A 44 -3.53 -8.79 3.16
CA LYS A 44 -4.99 -8.90 3.32
C LYS A 44 -5.76 -8.84 2.00
N ILE A 45 -5.19 -8.23 0.96
CA ILE A 45 -5.87 -8.01 -0.31
C ILE A 45 -5.23 -8.90 -1.38
N PRO A 46 -5.89 -10.00 -1.80
CA PRO A 46 -5.31 -10.99 -2.70
C PRO A 46 -5.06 -10.47 -4.12
N ARG A 47 -5.82 -9.47 -4.57
CA ARG A 47 -5.67 -8.83 -5.89
C ARG A 47 -5.52 -7.32 -5.71
N LEU A 48 -4.28 -6.88 -5.60
CA LEU A 48 -3.93 -5.50 -5.27
C LEU A 48 -3.11 -4.85 -6.38
N VAL A 49 -3.58 -3.73 -6.89
CA VAL A 49 -2.76 -2.69 -7.54
C VAL A 49 -2.64 -1.58 -6.51
N LEU A 50 -1.44 -1.31 -6.01
CA LEU A 50 -1.25 -0.34 -4.92
C LEU A 50 -0.80 1.00 -5.48
N GLY A 51 -1.61 2.03 -5.27
CA GLY A 51 -1.31 3.43 -5.55
C GLY A 51 -1.25 4.29 -4.28
N ILE A 52 -1.08 5.61 -4.50
CA ILE A 52 -1.33 6.64 -3.49
C ILE A 52 -2.75 7.13 -3.73
N SER A 53 -3.61 7.06 -2.70
CA SER A 53 -5.06 7.29 -2.86
C SER A 53 -5.42 8.70 -3.36
N ASP A 54 -4.50 9.64 -3.18
CA ASP A 54 -4.57 11.02 -3.61
C ASP A 54 -3.32 11.36 -4.44
N GLU A 55 -3.13 12.63 -4.78
CA GLU A 55 -1.88 13.10 -5.33
C GLU A 55 -0.78 13.17 -4.25
N LEU A 56 0.46 12.88 -4.64
CA LEU A 56 1.62 13.07 -3.76
C LEU A 56 1.74 14.56 -3.40
N PRO A 57 1.67 14.95 -2.11
CA PRO A 57 1.64 16.36 -1.74
C PRO A 57 3.04 16.98 -1.90
N PRO A 58 3.16 18.31 -2.11
CA PRO A 58 4.45 19.00 -2.23
C PRO A 58 5.46 18.72 -1.10
N PRO A 59 5.07 18.64 0.19
CA PRO A 59 6.00 18.31 1.27
C PRO A 59 6.37 16.83 1.37
N ALA A 60 5.86 15.95 0.50
CA ALA A 60 6.14 14.52 0.60
C ALA A 60 7.63 14.20 0.49
N ASP A 61 8.03 13.15 1.20
CA ASP A 61 9.34 12.54 1.07
C ASP A 61 9.33 11.50 -0.06
N ILE A 62 10.04 11.80 -1.15
CA ILE A 62 10.13 10.93 -2.32
C ILE A 62 10.79 9.58 -2.03
N GLU A 63 11.65 9.49 -1.00
CA GLU A 63 12.27 8.22 -0.60
C GLU A 63 11.23 7.21 -0.11
N ARG A 64 10.10 7.69 0.41
CA ARG A 64 8.98 6.82 0.79
C ARG A 64 8.31 6.16 -0.40
N VAL A 65 8.20 6.85 -1.53
CA VAL A 65 7.71 6.27 -2.78
C VAL A 65 8.65 5.14 -3.21
N ARG A 66 9.96 5.36 -3.14
CA ARG A 66 10.97 4.32 -3.45
C ARG A 66 10.88 3.14 -2.48
N LEU A 67 10.64 3.41 -1.19
CA LEU A 67 10.44 2.37 -0.19
C LEU A 67 9.24 1.48 -0.55
N VAL A 68 8.10 2.08 -0.92
CA VAL A 68 6.91 1.28 -1.33
C VAL A 68 7.24 0.38 -2.51
N SER A 69 7.89 0.90 -3.55
CA SER A 69 8.31 0.07 -4.70
C SER A 69 9.19 -1.10 -4.26
N LYS A 70 10.20 -0.84 -3.43
CA LYS A 70 11.10 -1.89 -2.91
C LYS A 70 10.34 -2.95 -2.09
N LEU A 71 9.43 -2.52 -1.22
CA LEU A 71 8.61 -3.44 -0.43
C LEU A 71 7.73 -4.32 -1.32
N LEU A 72 7.13 -3.75 -2.37
CA LEU A 72 6.31 -4.51 -3.32
C LEU A 72 7.15 -5.52 -4.11
N ASP A 73 8.37 -5.16 -4.53
CA ASP A 73 9.29 -6.10 -5.18
C ASP A 73 9.65 -7.27 -4.25
N GLU A 74 9.96 -6.99 -2.98
CA GLU A 74 10.30 -8.01 -1.97
C GLU A 74 9.12 -8.92 -1.60
N LEU A 75 7.89 -8.40 -1.62
CA LEU A 75 6.67 -9.13 -1.29
C LEU A 75 6.11 -9.88 -2.50
N GLY A 76 6.14 -9.27 -3.69
CA GLY A 76 5.70 -9.85 -4.95
C GLY A 76 6.61 -10.98 -5.42
N SER A 77 7.92 -10.88 -5.19
CA SER A 77 8.86 -11.98 -5.47
C SER A 77 8.59 -13.26 -4.66
N ARG A 78 7.79 -13.17 -3.58
CA ARG A 78 7.34 -14.33 -2.78
C ARG A 78 6.03 -14.94 -3.25
N GLN A 79 5.27 -14.24 -4.10
CA GLN A 79 4.04 -14.74 -4.71
C GLN A 79 4.38 -15.15 -6.15
N GLY A 80 4.86 -16.38 -6.33
CA GLY A 80 5.24 -16.94 -7.63
C GLY A 80 4.09 -16.92 -8.66
N PRO A 81 4.40 -17.08 -9.96
CA PRO A 81 3.41 -16.96 -11.02
C PRO A 81 2.31 -17.99 -10.85
N ASN A 82 1.06 -17.51 -10.92
CA ASN A 82 -0.16 -18.32 -11.01
C ASN A 82 -0.26 -19.01 -12.37
#